data_AF-A0A8X8AAM8-F1
#
_entry.id   AF-A0A8X8AAM8-F1
#
_cell.length_a   1.000
_cell.length_b   1.000
_cell.length_c   1.000
_cell.angle_alpha   90.00
_cell.angle_beta   90.00
_cell.angle_gamma   90.00
#
_symmetry.space_group_name_H-M   'P 1'
#
loop_
_entity.id
_entity.type
_entity.pdbx_description
1 polymer ?
#
loop_
_entity_poly.entity_id
_entity_poly.type
_entity_poly.pdbx_seq_one_letter_code
_entity_poly.pdbx_strand_id
1 'polypeptide(L)'
;MASVDNGAQSETKDQATTSTTAATDPYNVEAAEILASSAQRMPIAQAAPIYEQILSLFPTASKFWKQYAEAHMAVNNDDAIKQIFSRCLLNCLHVPLWRCYIRFIRKVNEKKGADGQDEIRKAFDFMLGYVGADMASGPVWMEYITFLKSLPAQNAQEESLRMTAIRKTYQKAIITPTHHVEQLWREYENFENSVSRQLAKGLLSEYQPKYNSARAVYREQKKYVDEIDYNMLAVPPTGSFKEEQQWMAWKRFLTFEKGNPQRIDSVSSNKRIIFTYEQCLMYLYHYQDVWYDYATWHAKSGSIDSAIKVFQRALKALPDSDTLKYAYAELEESRGAIQPARKIYESLLGDGVNATALAHIQCSGNDQQAELWLLMMLRIGLSGSLQMWLMALPSSQAMPVFEFTGNEFIRFLRRNEGVEAARKYFLDARKSPDCSYHVYVAYALIAFCLDKDSKIAHNIFEAGLKRFMHEPVYILE
;
A
#
# COMPACT_ATOMS: atom_id res chain seq x y z
N MET A 1 62.58 -39.51 37.98
CA MET A 1 61.65 -40.50 38.58
C MET A 1 60.25 -40.00 38.29
N ALA A 2 59.72 -40.33 37.10
CA ALA A 2 58.83 -41.47 36.82
C ALA A 2 57.39 -41.17 37.30
N SER A 3 56.30 -41.35 36.54
CA SER A 3 56.07 -41.65 35.12
C SER A 3 54.57 -41.41 34.84
N VAL A 4 54.26 -40.71 33.74
CA VAL A 4 53.22 -40.93 32.69
C VAL A 4 51.92 -41.71 33.01
N ASP A 5 50.73 -41.11 32.74
CA ASP A 5 49.74 -41.46 31.66
C ASP A 5 48.42 -40.66 31.87
N ASN A 6 47.99 -39.74 30.97
CA ASN A 6 47.16 -39.87 29.74
C ASN A 6 45.64 -39.68 29.93
N GLY A 7 45.03 -38.87 29.06
CA GLY A 7 43.57 -38.84 28.86
C GLY A 7 42.97 -37.46 28.56
N ALA A 8 42.97 -37.06 27.29
CA ALA A 8 42.15 -35.97 26.77
C ALA A 8 40.70 -36.44 26.53
N GLN A 9 39.70 -35.60 26.83
CA GLN A 9 38.46 -35.52 26.06
C GLN A 9 37.64 -34.27 26.43
N SER A 10 37.38 -33.46 25.41
CA SER A 10 36.32 -32.45 25.31
C SER A 10 34.94 -33.12 25.31
N GLU A 11 33.90 -32.42 25.81
CA GLU A 11 32.61 -32.18 25.10
C GLU A 11 31.50 -31.66 26.05
N THR A 12 31.05 -30.45 25.76
CA THR A 12 29.64 -30.00 25.62
C THR A 12 28.55 -30.64 26.49
N LYS A 13 27.93 -29.81 27.35
CA LYS A 13 26.54 -29.99 27.81
C LYS A 13 25.89 -28.66 28.19
N ASP A 14 25.73 -27.78 27.21
CA ASP A 14 24.81 -26.63 27.28
C ASP A 14 23.91 -26.65 26.05
N GLN A 15 23.01 -27.63 26.00
CA GLN A 15 21.80 -27.58 25.18
C GLN A 15 20.68 -28.26 25.93
N ALA A 16 19.58 -27.51 26.05
CA ALA A 16 18.20 -27.91 26.34
C ALA A 16 17.64 -27.29 27.62
N THR A 17 17.14 -26.06 27.49
CA THR A 17 15.83 -25.62 28.03
C THR A 17 15.54 -24.19 27.57
N THR A 18 15.09 -24.04 26.32
CA THR A 18 14.35 -22.86 25.87
C THR A 18 13.10 -23.36 25.15
N SER A 19 12.14 -23.82 25.95
CA SER A 19 10.79 -24.09 25.49
C SER A 19 9.81 -23.70 26.60
N THR A 20 9.44 -22.42 26.64
CA THR A 20 8.17 -22.00 27.22
C THR A 20 7.61 -20.89 26.34
N THR A 21 6.63 -21.29 25.55
CA THR A 21 5.76 -20.57 24.64
C THR A 21 5.23 -19.24 25.20
N ALA A 22 5.82 -18.14 24.72
CA ALA A 22 5.10 -16.91 24.41
C ALA A 22 5.03 -16.85 22.87
N ALA A 23 3.88 -16.50 22.29
CA ALA A 23 3.71 -16.43 20.84
C ALA A 23 4.79 -15.50 20.26
N THR A 24 5.77 -16.06 19.55
CA THR A 24 6.78 -15.29 18.82
C THR A 24 6.05 -14.44 17.78
N ASP A 25 6.12 -13.11 17.95
CA ASP A 25 5.59 -12.14 17.00
C ASP A 25 6.04 -12.51 15.57
N PRO A 26 5.10 -12.87 14.66
CA PRO A 26 5.45 -13.27 13.31
C PRO A 26 6.07 -12.12 12.51
N TYR A 27 5.82 -10.87 12.89
CA TYR A 27 6.34 -9.68 12.22
C TYR A 27 7.63 -9.14 12.86
N ASN A 28 8.36 -9.98 13.62
CA ASN A 28 9.65 -9.59 14.21
C ASN A 28 10.69 -9.27 13.12
N VAL A 29 10.94 -7.97 12.94
CA VAL A 29 11.85 -7.41 11.92
C VAL A 29 13.31 -7.86 12.15
N GLU A 30 13.77 -7.91 13.39
CA GLU A 30 15.14 -8.31 13.72
C GLU A 30 15.38 -9.78 13.37
N ALA A 31 14.44 -10.66 13.71
CA ALA A 31 14.51 -12.07 13.35
C ALA A 31 14.54 -12.24 11.82
N ALA A 32 13.70 -11.51 11.08
CA ALA A 32 13.69 -11.55 9.61
C ALA A 32 15.04 -11.10 9.01
N GLU A 33 15.63 -10.03 9.55
CA GLU A 33 16.93 -9.52 9.11
C GLU A 33 18.08 -10.49 9.40
N ILE A 34 18.08 -11.15 10.56
CA ILE A 34 19.06 -12.19 10.91
C ILE A 34 18.93 -13.38 9.95
N LEU A 35 17.71 -13.85 9.71
CA LEU A 35 17.44 -14.96 8.79
C LEU A 35 17.90 -14.62 7.36
N ALA A 36 17.54 -13.44 6.84
CA ALA A 36 17.99 -12.98 5.53
C ALA A 36 19.52 -12.89 5.43
N SER A 37 20.17 -12.34 6.45
CA SER A 37 21.63 -12.22 6.51
C SER A 37 22.33 -13.59 6.52
N SER A 38 21.73 -14.59 7.17
CA SER A 38 22.21 -15.96 7.15
C SER A 38 22.04 -16.61 5.77
N ALA A 39 20.88 -16.41 5.13
CA ALA A 39 20.54 -16.98 3.83
C ALA A 39 21.47 -16.51 2.71
N GLN A 40 21.95 -15.26 2.76
CA GLN A 40 22.92 -14.72 1.80
C GLN A 40 24.24 -15.51 1.71
N ARG A 41 24.61 -16.21 2.79
CA ARG A 41 25.86 -16.97 2.87
C ARG A 41 25.66 -18.46 2.56
N MET A 42 24.43 -18.87 2.28
CA MET A 42 24.05 -20.26 2.04
C MET A 42 23.92 -20.55 0.54
N PRO A 43 24.08 -21.82 0.11
CA PRO A 43 23.69 -22.25 -1.23
C PRO A 43 22.21 -22.01 -1.49
N ILE A 44 21.85 -21.76 -2.75
CA ILE A 44 20.47 -21.40 -3.14
C ILE A 44 19.41 -22.41 -2.68
N ALA A 45 19.75 -23.70 -2.64
CA ALA A 45 18.84 -24.76 -2.19
C ALA A 45 18.40 -24.60 -0.72
N GLN A 46 19.27 -24.04 0.13
CA GLN A 46 18.98 -23.78 1.54
C GLN A 46 18.45 -22.36 1.75
N ALA A 47 18.92 -21.39 0.96
CA ALA A 47 18.50 -20.00 1.06
C ALA A 47 17.06 -19.76 0.56
N ALA A 48 16.62 -20.47 -0.49
CA ALA A 48 15.31 -20.24 -1.10
C ALA A 48 14.13 -20.44 -0.13
N PRO A 49 14.04 -21.54 0.65
CA PRO A 49 12.98 -21.69 1.66
C PRO A 49 12.95 -20.54 2.69
N ILE A 50 14.11 -20.02 3.08
CA ILE A 50 14.20 -18.90 4.03
C ILE A 50 13.63 -17.62 3.42
N TYR A 51 13.99 -17.31 2.17
CA TYR A 51 13.42 -16.15 1.47
C TYR A 51 11.91 -16.30 1.26
N GLU A 52 11.42 -17.49 0.89
CA GLU A 52 9.98 -17.72 0.74
C GLU A 52 9.22 -17.53 2.07
N GLN A 53 9.80 -17.97 3.19
CA GLN A 53 9.23 -17.73 4.51
C GLN A 53 9.15 -16.22 4.81
N ILE A 54 10.26 -15.50 4.68
CA ILE A 54 10.31 -14.06 4.95
C ILE A 54 9.32 -13.30 4.05
N LEU A 55 9.30 -13.59 2.76
CA LEU A 55 8.49 -12.88 1.77
C LEU A 55 7.01 -13.23 1.83
N SER A 56 6.64 -14.34 2.48
CA SER A 56 5.25 -14.63 2.81
C SER A 56 4.69 -13.69 3.88
N LEU A 57 5.54 -13.23 4.80
CA LEU A 57 5.20 -12.27 5.86
C LEU A 57 5.41 -10.82 5.43
N PHE A 58 6.48 -10.56 4.65
CA PHE A 58 6.87 -9.24 4.17
C PHE A 58 6.83 -9.14 2.64
N PRO A 59 5.64 -9.21 2.01
CA PRO A 59 5.51 -9.29 0.56
C PRO A 59 5.97 -8.03 -0.19
N THR A 60 6.05 -6.88 0.49
CA THR A 60 6.51 -5.61 -0.06
C THR A 60 7.99 -5.31 0.22
N ALA A 61 8.70 -6.20 0.91
CA ALA A 61 10.10 -6.01 1.28
C ALA A 61 11.05 -6.13 0.07
N SER A 62 11.19 -5.03 -0.68
CA SER A 62 12.03 -4.95 -1.88
C SER A 62 13.47 -5.42 -1.65
N LYS A 63 14.02 -5.17 -0.46
CA LYS A 63 15.35 -5.61 -0.05
C LYS A 63 15.49 -7.13 -0.15
N PHE A 64 14.57 -7.90 0.44
CA PHE A 64 14.63 -9.36 0.45
C PHE A 64 14.31 -9.95 -0.92
N TRP A 65 13.37 -9.35 -1.68
CA TRP A 65 13.12 -9.73 -3.07
C TRP A 65 14.36 -9.59 -3.94
N LYS A 66 15.11 -8.49 -3.79
CA LYS A 66 16.35 -8.26 -4.52
C LYS A 66 17.41 -9.31 -4.15
N GLN A 67 17.61 -9.55 -2.85
CA GLN A 67 18.58 -10.56 -2.39
C GLN A 67 18.26 -11.96 -2.94
N TYR A 68 16.98 -12.33 -2.94
CA TYR A 68 16.52 -13.61 -3.47
C TYR A 68 16.75 -13.73 -4.98
N ALA A 69 16.44 -12.68 -5.74
CA ALA A 69 16.72 -12.63 -7.18
C ALA A 69 18.24 -12.71 -7.47
N GLU A 70 19.06 -11.96 -6.72
CA GLU A 70 20.53 -11.98 -6.87
C GLU A 70 21.13 -13.36 -6.58
N ALA A 71 20.60 -14.08 -5.59
CA ALA A 71 21.02 -15.45 -5.27
C ALA A 71 20.76 -16.42 -6.43
N HIS A 72 19.59 -16.33 -7.09
CA HIS A 72 19.32 -17.13 -8.31
C HIS A 72 20.12 -16.66 -9.53
N MET A 73 20.41 -15.36 -9.64
CA MET A 73 21.28 -14.81 -10.69
C MET A 73 22.71 -15.34 -10.60
N ALA A 74 23.21 -15.59 -9.38
CA ALA A 74 24.54 -16.15 -9.15
C ALA A 74 24.69 -17.60 -9.68
N VAL A 75 23.60 -18.37 -9.68
CA VAL A 75 23.55 -19.74 -10.21
C VAL A 75 23.00 -19.85 -11.64
N ASN A 76 22.70 -18.72 -12.29
CA ASN A 76 22.14 -18.63 -13.65
C ASN A 76 20.80 -19.37 -13.85
N ASN A 77 19.92 -19.34 -12.84
CA ASN A 77 18.59 -19.94 -12.95
C ASN A 77 17.57 -18.94 -13.54
N ASP A 78 17.60 -18.75 -14.86
CA ASP A 78 16.80 -17.73 -15.55
C ASP A 78 15.28 -17.87 -15.33
N ASP A 79 14.76 -19.09 -15.24
CA ASP A 79 13.33 -19.32 -15.06
C ASP A 79 12.85 -18.95 -13.65
N ALA A 80 13.63 -19.29 -12.61
CA ALA A 80 13.35 -18.86 -11.25
C ALA A 80 13.40 -17.32 -11.13
N ILE A 81 14.37 -16.67 -11.78
CA ILE A 81 14.51 -15.21 -11.74
C ILE A 81 13.28 -14.52 -12.37
N LYS A 82 12.80 -15.03 -13.52
CA LYS A 82 11.57 -14.52 -14.15
C LYS A 82 10.35 -14.68 -13.25
N GLN A 83 10.22 -15.81 -12.57
CA GLN A 83 9.12 -16.07 -11.62
C GLN A 83 9.20 -15.15 -10.39
N ILE A 84 10.40 -14.85 -9.90
CA ILE A 84 10.59 -13.90 -8.80
C ILE A 84 10.15 -12.50 -9.22
N PHE A 85 10.63 -12.01 -10.37
CA PHE A 85 10.28 -10.68 -10.85
C PHE A 85 8.79 -10.53 -11.19
N SER A 86 8.12 -11.59 -11.69
CA SER A 86 6.67 -11.54 -11.95
C SER A 86 5.84 -11.41 -10.68
N ARG A 87 6.35 -11.89 -9.53
CA ARG A 87 5.68 -11.78 -8.22
C ARG A 87 5.86 -10.41 -7.57
N CYS A 88 7.04 -9.79 -7.73
CA CYS A 88 7.42 -8.65 -6.90
C CYS A 88 7.44 -7.28 -7.60
N LEU A 89 7.77 -7.19 -8.89
CA LEU A 89 8.10 -5.88 -9.51
C LEU A 89 6.98 -4.85 -9.37
N LEU A 90 5.73 -5.24 -9.65
CA LEU A 90 4.58 -4.32 -9.61
C LEU A 90 4.07 -4.02 -8.20
N ASN A 91 4.50 -4.80 -7.19
CA ASN A 91 4.18 -4.58 -5.78
C ASN A 91 5.33 -3.89 -5.02
N CYS A 92 6.53 -3.82 -5.62
CA CYS A 92 7.74 -3.27 -5.03
C CYS A 92 8.37 -2.27 -6.01
N LEU A 93 7.88 -1.04 -6.00
CA LEU A 93 8.31 0.04 -6.89
C LEU A 93 9.64 0.71 -6.48
N HIS A 94 10.62 -0.07 -6.01
CA HIS A 94 11.85 0.47 -5.45
C HIS A 94 13.04 0.33 -6.42
N VAL A 95 13.72 1.44 -6.70
CA VAL A 95 14.72 1.56 -7.78
C VAL A 95 15.82 0.49 -7.75
N PRO A 96 16.44 0.14 -6.61
CA PRO A 96 17.43 -0.94 -6.53
C PRO A 96 16.95 -2.31 -7.03
N LEU A 97 15.70 -2.70 -6.77
CA LEU A 97 15.14 -3.97 -7.25
C LEU A 97 14.93 -3.92 -8.76
N TRP A 98 14.40 -2.83 -9.28
CA TRP A 98 14.20 -2.64 -10.71
C TRP A 98 15.52 -2.54 -11.49
N ARG A 99 16.58 -1.95 -10.91
CA ARG A 99 17.94 -2.04 -11.48
C ARG A 99 18.47 -3.47 -11.49
N CYS A 100 18.12 -4.29 -10.50
CA CYS A 100 18.42 -5.72 -10.53
C CYS A 100 17.76 -6.43 -11.71
N TYR A 101 16.49 -6.11 -11.98
CA TYR A 101 15.76 -6.59 -13.16
C TYR A 101 16.44 -6.18 -14.46
N ILE A 102 16.84 -4.90 -14.62
CA ILE A 102 17.55 -4.46 -15.83
C ILE A 102 18.88 -5.20 -16.02
N ARG A 103 19.66 -5.43 -14.94
CA ARG A 103 20.90 -6.23 -15.03
C ARG A 103 20.63 -7.63 -15.55
N PHE A 104 19.56 -8.28 -15.09
CA PHE A 104 19.15 -9.59 -15.58
C PHE A 104 18.77 -9.55 -17.06
N ILE A 105 17.90 -8.62 -17.48
CA ILE A 105 17.48 -8.51 -18.88
C ILE A 105 18.67 -8.25 -19.80
N ARG A 106 19.61 -7.39 -19.40
CA ARG A 106 20.83 -7.14 -20.17
C ARG A 106 21.66 -8.41 -20.34
N LYS A 107 21.88 -9.16 -19.27
CA LYS A 107 22.64 -10.43 -19.30
C LYS A 107 22.00 -11.46 -20.23
N VAL A 108 20.69 -11.65 -20.16
CA VAL A 108 19.97 -12.64 -20.99
C VAL A 108 19.95 -12.27 -22.48
N ASN A 109 20.07 -10.98 -22.80
CA ASN A 109 19.93 -10.47 -24.17
C ASN A 109 21.24 -9.99 -24.81
N GLU A 110 22.36 -10.02 -24.08
CA GLU A 110 23.67 -9.53 -24.54
C GLU A 110 24.12 -10.17 -25.86
N LYS A 111 23.87 -11.47 -26.05
CA LYS A 111 24.31 -12.25 -27.22
C LYS A 111 23.30 -12.28 -28.37
N LYS A 112 22.17 -11.57 -28.26
CA LYS A 112 21.07 -11.62 -29.23
C LYS A 112 21.10 -10.49 -30.28
N GLY A 113 22.20 -9.75 -30.38
CA GLY A 113 22.36 -8.70 -31.39
C GLY A 113 21.27 -7.62 -31.31
N ALA A 114 20.72 -7.24 -32.46
CA ALA A 114 19.71 -6.19 -32.58
C ALA A 114 18.41 -6.52 -31.82
N ASP A 115 17.93 -7.76 -31.89
CA ASP A 115 16.74 -8.19 -31.14
C ASP A 115 16.96 -8.06 -29.63
N GLY A 116 18.16 -8.42 -29.16
CA GLY A 116 18.54 -8.26 -27.76
C GLY A 116 18.57 -6.80 -27.32
N GLN A 117 19.09 -5.90 -28.17
CA GLN A 117 19.09 -4.46 -27.91
C GLN A 117 17.66 -3.90 -27.83
N ASP A 118 16.76 -4.37 -28.69
CA ASP A 118 15.35 -3.96 -28.68
C ASP A 118 14.65 -4.40 -27.38
N GLU A 119 14.90 -5.61 -26.91
CA GLU A 119 14.37 -6.10 -25.62
C GLU A 119 14.92 -5.32 -24.42
N ILE A 120 16.21 -4.96 -24.43
CA ILE A 120 16.79 -4.12 -23.37
C ILE A 120 16.15 -2.73 -23.38
N ARG A 121 15.93 -2.15 -24.56
CA ARG A 121 15.25 -0.86 -24.72
C ARG A 121 13.83 -0.90 -24.17
N LYS A 122 13.05 -1.91 -24.53
CA LYS A 122 11.69 -2.15 -23.99
C LYS A 122 11.71 -2.30 -22.47
N ALA A 123 12.70 -2.98 -21.90
CA ALA A 123 12.81 -3.14 -20.46
C ALA A 123 13.12 -1.82 -19.73
N PHE A 124 13.97 -0.96 -20.31
CA PHE A 124 14.18 0.41 -19.78
C PHE A 124 12.90 1.24 -19.87
N ASP A 125 12.21 1.23 -21.02
CA ASP A 125 10.94 1.96 -21.19
C ASP A 125 9.88 1.46 -20.19
N PHE A 126 9.82 0.14 -19.96
CA PHE A 126 8.94 -0.49 -18.97
C PHE A 126 9.30 -0.03 -17.54
N MET A 127 10.57 -0.13 -17.14
CA MET A 127 11.03 0.32 -15.82
C MET A 127 10.73 1.81 -15.57
N LEU A 128 11.07 2.67 -16.53
CA LEU A 128 10.83 4.11 -16.41
C LEU A 128 9.34 4.47 -16.41
N GLY A 129 8.49 3.62 -16.98
CA GLY A 129 7.03 3.75 -16.87
C GLY A 129 6.50 3.57 -15.46
N TYR A 130 7.21 2.83 -14.59
CA TYR A 130 6.79 2.56 -13.21
C TYR A 130 7.59 3.36 -12.18
N VAL A 131 8.92 3.33 -12.24
CA VAL A 131 9.81 3.95 -11.24
C VAL A 131 10.54 5.19 -11.76
N GLY A 132 10.23 5.65 -12.98
CA GLY A 132 10.90 6.80 -13.57
C GLY A 132 10.60 8.13 -12.88
N ALA A 133 9.49 8.22 -12.13
CA ALA A 133 9.12 9.40 -11.32
C ALA A 133 9.78 9.43 -9.93
N ASP A 134 10.46 8.35 -9.54
CA ASP A 134 11.10 8.24 -8.24
C ASP A 134 12.27 9.23 -8.10
N MET A 135 12.46 9.80 -6.92
CA MET A 135 13.55 10.76 -6.65
C MET A 135 14.94 10.13 -6.87
N ALA A 136 15.08 8.83 -6.58
CA ALA A 136 16.28 8.03 -6.78
C ALA A 136 16.42 7.44 -8.19
N SER A 137 15.52 7.75 -9.13
CA SER A 137 15.57 7.23 -10.51
C SER A 137 16.66 7.85 -11.40
N GLY A 138 17.31 8.93 -10.96
CA GLY A 138 18.35 9.64 -11.74
C GLY A 138 19.41 8.73 -12.39
N PRO A 139 20.02 7.78 -11.66
CA PRO A 139 20.97 6.82 -12.22
C PRO A 139 20.37 5.94 -13.33
N VAL A 140 19.09 5.61 -13.26
CA VAL A 140 18.38 4.81 -14.27
C VAL A 140 18.27 5.56 -15.59
N TRP A 141 17.91 6.85 -15.52
CA TRP A 141 17.87 7.72 -16.69
C TRP A 141 19.26 7.82 -17.37
N MET A 142 20.31 8.02 -16.57
CA MET A 142 21.69 8.12 -17.08
C MET A 142 22.17 6.81 -17.71
N GLU A 143 21.87 5.66 -17.08
CA GLU A 143 22.17 4.34 -17.63
C GLU A 143 21.45 4.11 -18.96
N TYR A 144 20.17 4.47 -19.07
CA TYR A 144 19.41 4.30 -20.30
C TYR A 144 19.94 5.20 -21.42
N ILE A 145 20.26 6.46 -21.12
CA ILE A 145 20.87 7.39 -22.08
C ILE A 145 22.22 6.86 -22.56
N THR A 146 23.04 6.35 -21.65
CA THR A 146 24.33 5.71 -21.98
C THR A 146 24.13 4.51 -22.90
N PHE A 147 23.13 3.67 -22.61
CA PHE A 147 22.76 2.55 -23.47
C PHE A 147 22.33 3.02 -24.87
N LEU A 148 21.46 4.01 -24.98
CA LEU A 148 21.01 4.55 -26.28
C LEU A 148 22.17 5.13 -27.10
N LYS A 149 23.13 5.82 -26.45
CA LYS A 149 24.36 6.32 -27.09
C LYS A 149 25.26 5.18 -27.61
N SER A 150 25.25 4.02 -26.94
CA SER A 150 26.07 2.87 -27.32
C SER A 150 25.51 2.04 -28.49
N LEU A 151 24.24 2.22 -28.85
CA LEU A 151 23.61 1.47 -29.94
C LEU A 151 24.30 1.80 -31.28
N PRO A 152 24.66 0.80 -32.10
CA PRO A 152 25.29 1.05 -33.38
C PRO A 152 24.32 1.77 -34.32
N ALA A 153 24.86 2.63 -35.19
CA ALA A 153 24.13 3.27 -36.29
C ALA A 153 24.97 3.11 -37.56
N GLN A 154 24.44 2.40 -38.56
CA GLN A 154 25.17 2.06 -39.78
C GLN A 154 25.04 3.16 -40.84
N ASN A 155 23.96 3.93 -40.79
CA ASN A 155 23.65 4.97 -41.76
C ASN A 155 23.16 6.25 -41.07
N ALA A 156 23.13 7.35 -41.82
CA ALA A 156 22.71 8.65 -41.30
C ALA A 156 21.25 8.68 -40.80
N GLN A 157 20.38 7.82 -41.34
CA GLN A 157 18.99 7.72 -40.91
C GLN A 157 18.88 7.09 -39.52
N GLU A 158 19.57 5.99 -39.27
CA GLU A 158 19.68 5.34 -37.96
C GLU A 158 20.31 6.27 -36.93
N GLU A 159 21.34 7.03 -37.32
CA GLU A 159 21.94 8.04 -36.46
C GLU A 159 20.91 9.10 -36.04
N SER A 160 20.13 9.61 -36.99
CA SER A 160 19.06 10.58 -36.72
C SER A 160 17.98 10.03 -35.76
N LEU A 161 17.59 8.76 -35.94
CA LEU A 161 16.66 8.08 -35.04
C LEU A 161 17.24 7.90 -33.63
N ARG A 162 18.51 7.49 -33.52
CA ARG A 162 19.23 7.35 -32.25
C ARG A 162 19.30 8.68 -31.51
N MET A 163 19.69 9.75 -32.20
CA MET A 163 19.76 11.10 -31.63
C MET A 163 18.38 11.61 -31.19
N THR A 164 17.32 11.27 -31.93
CA THR A 164 15.94 11.58 -31.55
C THR A 164 15.51 10.83 -30.29
N ALA A 165 15.88 9.55 -30.16
CA ALA A 165 15.59 8.76 -28.97
C ALA A 165 16.31 9.32 -27.74
N ILE A 166 17.62 9.62 -27.85
CA ILE A 166 18.41 10.22 -26.77
C ILE A 166 17.81 11.55 -26.33
N ARG A 167 17.45 12.43 -27.29
CA ARG A 167 16.78 13.70 -27.01
C ARG A 167 15.49 13.52 -26.22
N LYS A 168 14.60 12.64 -26.69
CA LYS A 168 13.31 12.35 -26.02
C LYS A 168 13.53 11.85 -24.59
N THR A 169 14.53 11.02 -24.37
CA THR A 169 14.87 10.50 -23.03
C THR A 169 15.39 11.61 -22.11
N TYR A 170 16.31 12.46 -22.58
CA TYR A 170 16.75 13.63 -21.79
C TYR A 170 15.58 14.56 -21.45
N GLN A 171 14.73 14.89 -22.43
CA GLN A 171 13.59 15.79 -22.24
C GLN A 171 12.61 15.30 -21.17
N LYS A 172 12.44 13.99 -21.01
CA LYS A 172 11.67 13.39 -19.89
C LYS A 172 12.45 13.45 -18.57
N ALA A 173 13.74 13.14 -18.60
CA ALA A 173 14.57 13.09 -17.39
C ALA A 173 14.73 14.47 -16.73
N ILE A 174 14.96 15.53 -17.51
CA ILE A 174 15.20 16.90 -17.00
C ILE A 174 13.97 17.58 -16.41
N ILE A 175 12.77 17.08 -16.71
CA ILE A 175 11.51 17.57 -16.12
C ILE A 175 11.04 16.72 -14.94
N THR A 176 11.80 15.69 -14.56
CA THR A 176 11.49 14.81 -13.44
C THR A 176 12.29 15.24 -12.19
N PRO A 177 11.63 15.48 -11.05
CA PRO A 177 12.30 15.87 -9.79
C PRO A 177 13.16 14.75 -9.18
N THR A 178 14.36 14.52 -9.72
CA THR A 178 15.30 13.50 -9.23
C THR A 178 16.51 14.10 -8.52
N HIS A 179 17.23 13.30 -7.73
CA HIS A 179 18.52 13.71 -7.15
C HIS A 179 19.55 14.21 -8.19
N HIS A 180 19.42 13.76 -9.44
CA HIS A 180 20.37 14.06 -10.52
C HIS A 180 19.85 15.11 -11.50
N VAL A 181 18.73 15.80 -11.19
CA VAL A 181 18.08 16.75 -12.12
C VAL A 181 19.03 17.82 -12.67
N GLU A 182 19.94 18.34 -11.84
CA GLU A 182 20.95 19.34 -12.25
C GLU A 182 22.08 18.74 -13.10
N GLN A 183 22.46 17.48 -12.87
CA GLN A 183 23.43 16.79 -13.71
C GLN A 183 22.82 16.48 -15.08
N LEU A 184 21.60 15.93 -15.11
CA LEU A 184 20.85 15.63 -16.32
C LEU A 184 20.65 16.87 -17.20
N TRP A 185 20.37 18.03 -16.58
CA TRP A 185 20.28 19.30 -17.31
C TRP A 185 21.61 19.69 -17.98
N ARG A 186 22.73 19.66 -17.24
CA ARG A 186 24.05 19.97 -17.78
C ARG A 186 24.43 19.05 -18.93
N GLU A 187 24.14 17.75 -18.81
CA GLU A 187 24.39 16.78 -19.87
C GLU A 187 23.48 17.00 -21.09
N TYR A 188 22.22 17.41 -20.87
CA TYR A 188 21.29 17.75 -21.95
C TYR A 188 21.75 18.99 -22.72
N GLU A 189 22.20 20.03 -22.03
CA GLU A 189 22.80 21.22 -22.65
C GLU A 189 24.00 20.86 -23.52
N ASN A 190 24.91 20.05 -23.00
CA ASN A 190 26.08 19.58 -23.75
C ASN A 190 25.67 18.75 -24.97
N PHE A 191 24.70 17.86 -24.81
CA PHE A 191 24.15 17.05 -25.88
C PHE A 191 23.59 17.94 -27.00
N GLU A 192 22.64 18.84 -26.72
CA GLU A 192 22.01 19.65 -27.77
C GLU A 192 23.03 20.56 -28.49
N ASN A 193 23.97 21.15 -27.75
CA ASN A 193 25.05 21.95 -28.33
C ASN A 193 25.99 21.13 -29.23
N SER A 194 26.19 19.85 -28.92
CA SER A 194 26.98 18.93 -29.75
C SER A 194 26.24 18.52 -31.04
N VAL A 195 24.90 18.47 -31.02
CA VAL A 195 24.11 18.14 -32.22
C VAL A 195 24.00 19.34 -33.15
N SER A 196 23.54 20.48 -32.64
CA SER A 196 23.39 21.71 -33.41
C SER A 196 23.20 22.91 -32.47
N ARG A 197 24.20 23.81 -32.42
CA ARG A 197 24.14 25.03 -31.62
C ARG A 197 22.96 25.94 -31.99
N GLN A 198 22.57 25.96 -33.26
CA GLN A 198 21.43 26.77 -33.73
C GLN A 198 20.10 26.24 -33.19
N LEU A 199 19.89 24.91 -33.25
CA LEU A 199 18.67 24.27 -32.71
C LEU A 199 18.67 24.27 -31.17
N ALA A 200 19.84 24.10 -30.55
CA ALA A 200 20.01 24.07 -29.10
C ALA A 200 19.42 25.32 -28.44
N LYS A 201 19.64 26.51 -29.00
CA LYS A 201 19.12 27.77 -28.44
C LYS A 201 17.60 27.74 -28.23
N GLY A 202 16.85 27.21 -29.20
CA GLY A 202 15.39 27.09 -29.11
C GLY A 202 14.95 26.04 -28.09
N LEU A 203 15.52 24.83 -28.18
CA LEU A 203 15.17 23.71 -27.29
C LEU A 203 15.50 24.01 -25.82
N LEU A 204 16.69 24.56 -25.56
CA LEU A 204 17.10 24.93 -24.21
C LEU A 204 16.21 26.03 -23.63
N SER A 205 15.86 27.05 -24.42
CA SER A 205 14.92 28.09 -23.99
C SER A 205 13.52 27.54 -23.69
N GLU A 206 13.06 26.53 -24.41
CA GLU A 206 11.76 25.90 -24.18
C GLU A 206 11.75 25.05 -22.89
N TYR A 207 12.83 24.30 -22.63
CA TYR A 207 12.90 23.37 -21.50
C TYR A 207 13.43 23.99 -20.21
N GLN A 208 14.16 25.11 -20.26
CA GLN A 208 14.66 25.82 -19.09
C GLN A 208 13.59 26.07 -18.01
N PRO A 209 12.40 26.63 -18.31
CA PRO A 209 11.38 26.83 -17.28
C PRO A 209 10.83 25.51 -16.70
N LYS A 210 10.71 24.46 -17.53
CA LYS A 210 10.25 23.13 -17.10
C LYS A 210 11.25 22.48 -16.14
N TYR A 211 12.53 22.55 -16.47
CA TYR A 211 13.63 22.11 -15.60
C TYR A 211 13.69 22.93 -14.30
N ASN A 212 13.57 24.25 -14.36
CA ASN A 212 13.57 25.10 -13.18
C ASN A 212 12.44 24.72 -12.21
N SER A 213 11.24 24.43 -12.75
CA SER A 213 10.12 23.90 -11.97
C SER A 213 10.45 22.54 -11.35
N ALA A 214 10.96 21.58 -12.14
CA ALA A 214 11.34 20.25 -11.63
C ALA A 214 12.39 20.32 -10.51
N ARG A 215 13.40 21.18 -10.66
CA ARG A 215 14.45 21.42 -9.66
C ARG A 215 13.90 22.07 -8.38
N ALA A 216 12.99 23.04 -8.50
CA ALA A 216 12.35 23.66 -7.34
C ALA A 216 11.50 22.65 -6.57
N VAL A 217 10.71 21.84 -7.27
CA VAL A 217 9.91 20.76 -6.67
C VAL A 217 10.80 19.72 -6.02
N TYR A 218 11.91 19.31 -6.64
CA TYR A 218 12.88 18.39 -6.03
C TYR A 218 13.36 18.90 -4.66
N ARG A 219 13.73 20.18 -4.56
CA ARG A 219 14.22 20.78 -3.30
C ARG A 219 13.16 20.78 -2.21
N GLU A 220 11.90 21.06 -2.55
CA GLU A 220 10.78 21.00 -1.60
C GLU A 220 10.46 19.55 -1.21
N GLN A 221 10.34 18.66 -2.20
CA GLN A 221 10.02 17.25 -2.03
C GLN A 221 11.03 16.54 -1.12
N LYS A 222 12.31 16.88 -1.25
CA LYS A 222 13.38 16.30 -0.44
C LYS A 222 13.15 16.48 1.06
N LYS A 223 12.56 17.60 1.49
CA LYS A 223 12.26 17.87 2.91
C LYS A 223 11.31 16.84 3.51
N TYR A 224 10.36 16.33 2.73
CA TYR A 224 9.40 15.30 3.15
C TYR A 224 10.01 13.91 3.06
N VAL A 225 10.73 13.64 1.98
CA VAL A 225 11.38 12.34 1.72
C VAL A 225 12.46 12.03 2.76
N ASP A 226 13.21 13.03 3.23
CA ASP A 226 14.25 12.85 4.25
C ASP A 226 13.69 12.48 5.64
N GLU A 227 12.39 12.69 5.89
CA GLU A 227 11.72 12.30 7.14
C GLU A 227 11.26 10.83 7.13
N ILE A 228 11.29 10.18 5.96
CA ILE A 228 10.80 8.81 5.75
C ILE A 228 11.97 7.82 5.87
N ASP A 229 11.78 6.77 6.67
CA ASP A 229 12.71 5.65 6.77
C ASP A 229 12.41 4.58 5.71
N TYR A 230 13.16 4.61 4.62
CA TYR A 230 13.06 3.63 3.53
C TYR A 230 13.62 2.23 3.88
N ASN A 231 14.16 2.03 5.09
CA ASN A 231 14.62 0.71 5.56
C ASN A 231 13.58 -0.03 6.41
N MET A 232 12.44 0.61 6.73
CA MET A 232 11.39 -0.05 7.50
C MET A 232 10.75 -1.19 6.71
N LEU A 233 10.34 -2.24 7.41
CA LEU A 233 9.47 -3.29 6.86
C LEU A 233 8.01 -2.96 7.18
N ALA A 234 7.10 -3.37 6.30
CA ALA A 234 5.69 -3.27 6.59
C ALA A 234 5.30 -4.25 7.69
N VAL A 235 4.83 -3.71 8.82
CA VAL A 235 4.30 -4.45 9.97
C VAL A 235 2.91 -3.91 10.31
N PRO A 236 2.04 -4.71 10.94
CA PRO A 236 0.80 -4.22 11.52
C PRO A 236 1.06 -3.09 12.54
N PRO A 237 0.20 -2.06 12.61
CA PRO A 237 0.38 -0.97 13.55
C PRO A 237 0.32 -1.47 15.00
N THR A 238 1.37 -1.20 15.76
CA THR A 238 1.47 -1.51 17.20
C THR A 238 1.14 -0.30 18.08
N GLY A 239 1.06 0.89 17.48
CA GLY A 239 0.87 2.15 18.19
C GLY A 239 2.17 2.73 18.75
N SER A 240 3.33 2.26 18.28
CA SER A 240 4.61 2.80 18.70
C SER A 240 4.81 4.23 18.20
N PHE A 241 5.50 5.06 18.98
CA PHE A 241 5.77 6.45 18.61
C PHE A 241 6.53 6.59 17.28
N LYS A 242 7.46 5.66 16.99
CA LYS A 242 8.22 5.67 15.74
C LYS A 242 7.34 5.36 14.53
N GLU A 243 6.42 4.40 14.65
CA GLU A 243 5.44 4.09 13.60
C GLU A 243 4.53 5.28 13.33
N GLU A 244 4.01 5.93 14.37
CA GLU A 244 3.16 7.12 14.25
C GLU A 244 3.89 8.26 13.52
N GLN A 245 5.17 8.49 13.85
CA GLN A 245 5.99 9.47 13.15
C GLN A 245 6.13 9.16 11.65
N GLN A 246 6.39 7.90 11.30
CA GLN A 246 6.52 7.47 9.91
C GLN A 246 5.19 7.56 9.15
N TRP A 247 4.09 7.15 9.79
CA TRP A 247 2.74 7.30 9.24
C TRP A 247 2.41 8.78 8.95
N MET A 248 2.68 9.67 9.90
CA MET A 248 2.49 11.12 9.72
C MET A 248 3.40 11.68 8.61
N ALA A 249 4.65 11.23 8.50
CA ALA A 249 5.58 11.65 7.44
C ALA A 249 5.04 11.29 6.04
N TRP A 250 4.56 10.06 5.87
CA TRP A 250 3.92 9.62 4.63
C TRP A 250 2.65 10.42 4.30
N LYS A 251 1.78 10.71 5.28
CA LYS A 251 0.59 11.55 5.07
C LYS A 251 0.94 12.97 4.64
N ARG A 252 1.98 13.58 5.23
CA ARG A 252 2.49 14.89 4.79
C ARG A 252 2.99 14.84 3.35
N PHE A 253 3.75 13.80 2.99
CA PHE A 253 4.25 13.65 1.63
C PHE A 253 3.14 13.42 0.60
N LEU A 254 2.14 12.58 0.90
CA LEU A 254 0.96 12.40 0.05
C LEU A 254 0.19 13.71 -0.14
N THR A 255 0.04 14.51 0.91
CA THR A 255 -0.61 15.82 0.84
C THR A 255 0.17 16.77 -0.06
N PHE A 256 1.50 16.79 0.05
CA PHE A 256 2.37 17.57 -0.82
C PHE A 256 2.19 17.19 -2.30
N GLU A 257 2.20 15.90 -2.64
CA GLU A 257 2.02 15.44 -4.03
C GLU A 257 0.61 15.72 -4.58
N LYS A 258 -0.44 15.54 -3.76
CA LYS A 258 -1.82 15.91 -4.11
C LYS A 258 -1.98 17.41 -4.42
N GLY A 259 -1.13 18.25 -3.84
CA GLY A 259 -1.08 19.69 -4.11
C GLY A 259 -0.58 20.07 -5.50
N ASN A 260 -0.12 19.11 -6.31
CA ASN A 260 0.47 19.32 -7.64
C ASN A 260 1.52 20.46 -7.65
N PRO A 261 2.61 20.32 -6.87
CA PRO A 261 3.56 21.40 -6.65
C PRO A 261 4.28 21.83 -7.94
N GLN A 262 4.41 20.92 -8.92
CA GLN A 262 5.01 21.21 -10.22
C GLN A 262 4.06 21.91 -11.20
N ARG A 263 2.76 21.99 -10.87
CA ARG A 263 1.70 22.57 -11.72
C ARG A 263 1.66 21.94 -13.10
N ILE A 264 1.76 20.62 -13.15
CA ILE A 264 1.66 19.82 -14.38
C ILE A 264 0.20 19.47 -14.67
N ASP A 265 -0.06 18.92 -15.85
CA ASP A 265 -1.40 18.48 -16.25
C ASP A 265 -1.94 17.41 -15.28
N SER A 266 -3.28 17.29 -15.21
CA SER A 266 -3.96 16.39 -14.27
C SER A 266 -3.58 14.92 -14.48
N VAL A 267 -3.33 14.49 -15.72
CA VAL A 267 -2.97 13.10 -16.02
C VAL A 267 -1.59 12.78 -15.44
N SER A 268 -0.61 13.65 -15.68
CA SER A 268 0.74 13.50 -15.12
C SER A 268 0.77 13.65 -13.60
N SER A 269 -0.01 14.58 -13.04
CA SER A 269 -0.16 14.75 -11.59
C SER A 269 -0.76 13.50 -10.94
N ASN A 270 -1.82 12.93 -11.53
CA ASN A 270 -2.45 11.72 -11.01
C ASN A 270 -1.50 10.53 -11.01
N LYS A 271 -0.64 10.39 -12.04
CA LYS A 271 0.39 9.34 -12.06
C LYS A 271 1.40 9.49 -10.92
N ARG A 272 1.79 10.72 -10.56
CA ARG A 272 2.67 10.97 -9.41
C ARG A 272 1.99 10.61 -8.10
N ILE A 273 0.73 11.02 -7.92
CA ILE A 273 -0.04 10.71 -6.70
C ILE A 273 -0.19 9.20 -6.54
N ILE A 274 -0.57 8.49 -7.61
CA ILE A 274 -0.64 7.02 -7.65
C ILE A 274 0.71 6.42 -7.26
N PHE A 275 1.80 6.87 -7.88
CA PHE A 275 3.14 6.38 -7.57
C PHE A 275 3.48 6.55 -6.08
N THR A 276 3.18 7.70 -5.49
CA THR A 276 3.42 7.97 -4.06
C THR A 276 2.57 7.09 -3.15
N TYR A 277 1.33 6.79 -3.51
CA TYR A 277 0.51 5.80 -2.79
C TYR A 277 1.10 4.40 -2.86
N GLU A 278 1.52 3.95 -4.04
CA GLU A 278 2.14 2.64 -4.19
C GLU A 278 3.46 2.55 -3.41
N GLN A 279 4.26 3.62 -3.36
CA GLN A 279 5.44 3.70 -2.48
C GLN A 279 5.04 3.60 -1.00
N CYS A 280 4.07 4.40 -0.57
CA CYS A 280 3.59 4.43 0.81
C CYS A 280 3.15 3.04 1.27
N LEU A 281 2.38 2.34 0.43
CA LEU A 281 1.89 0.98 0.70
C LEU A 281 2.99 -0.09 0.75
N MET A 282 4.21 0.19 0.29
CA MET A 282 5.32 -0.72 0.51
C MET A 282 5.73 -0.79 1.99
N TYR A 283 5.51 0.30 2.73
CA TYR A 283 5.94 0.47 4.12
C TYR A 283 4.75 0.45 5.10
N LEU A 284 3.60 0.99 4.68
CA LEU A 284 2.37 1.05 5.47
C LEU A 284 1.32 0.08 4.93
N TYR A 285 1.75 -1.10 4.48
CA TYR A 285 0.89 -2.10 3.83
C TYR A 285 -0.30 -2.54 4.70
N HIS A 286 -0.10 -2.59 6.02
CA HIS A 286 -1.11 -3.02 6.99
C HIS A 286 -1.99 -1.88 7.52
N TYR A 287 -1.86 -0.67 6.99
CA TYR A 287 -2.58 0.51 7.47
C TYR A 287 -3.85 0.71 6.64
N GLN A 288 -4.99 0.35 7.22
CA GLN A 288 -6.30 0.41 6.55
C GLN A 288 -6.69 1.82 6.08
N ASP A 289 -6.30 2.85 6.81
CA ASP A 289 -6.61 4.25 6.47
C ASP A 289 -5.84 4.72 5.22
N VAL A 290 -4.66 4.16 4.93
CA VAL A 290 -3.91 4.44 3.71
C VAL A 290 -4.61 3.85 2.49
N TRP A 291 -5.07 2.59 2.60
CA TRP A 291 -5.86 1.94 1.56
C TRP A 291 -7.17 2.67 1.29
N TYR A 292 -7.89 3.03 2.35
CA TYR A 292 -9.13 3.80 2.26
C TYR A 292 -8.90 5.16 1.57
N ASP A 293 -7.95 5.96 2.04
CA ASP A 293 -7.65 7.27 1.43
C ASP A 293 -7.26 7.13 -0.05
N TYR A 294 -6.50 6.09 -0.41
CA TYR A 294 -6.11 5.83 -1.80
C TYR A 294 -7.31 5.49 -2.68
N ALA A 295 -8.18 4.57 -2.25
CA ALA A 295 -9.37 4.19 -3.00
C ALA A 295 -10.36 5.36 -3.12
N THR A 296 -10.60 6.09 -2.02
CA THR A 296 -11.48 7.25 -1.99
C THR A 296 -10.94 8.39 -2.86
N TRP A 297 -9.61 8.58 -2.93
CA TRP A 297 -9.01 9.54 -3.85
C TRP A 297 -9.34 9.21 -5.31
N HIS A 298 -9.18 7.94 -5.73
CA HIS A 298 -9.57 7.50 -7.08
C HIS A 298 -11.07 7.74 -7.36
N ALA A 299 -11.94 7.40 -6.41
CA ALA A 299 -13.38 7.60 -6.55
C ALA A 299 -13.72 9.09 -6.71
N LYS A 300 -13.14 9.96 -5.88
CA LYS A 300 -13.33 11.43 -5.96
C LYS A 300 -12.75 12.04 -7.24
N SER A 301 -11.68 11.46 -7.78
CA SER A 301 -11.12 11.84 -9.08
C SER A 301 -11.92 11.29 -10.27
N GLY A 302 -13.06 10.62 -10.05
CA GLY A 302 -13.93 10.08 -11.09
C GLY A 302 -13.49 8.72 -11.65
N SER A 303 -12.45 8.10 -11.08
CA SER A 303 -11.90 6.81 -11.52
C SER A 303 -12.41 5.66 -10.66
N ILE A 304 -13.72 5.36 -10.74
CA ILE A 304 -14.38 4.34 -9.89
C ILE A 304 -13.77 2.95 -10.10
N ASP A 305 -13.47 2.55 -11.34
CA ASP A 305 -12.87 1.24 -11.61
C ASP A 305 -11.50 1.06 -10.94
N SER A 306 -10.72 2.13 -10.85
CA SER A 306 -9.45 2.13 -10.13
C SER A 306 -9.68 2.03 -8.63
N ALA A 307 -10.67 2.75 -8.08
CA ALA A 307 -11.03 2.65 -6.66
C ALA A 307 -11.42 1.21 -6.27
N ILE A 308 -12.21 0.54 -7.11
CA ILE A 308 -12.59 -0.88 -6.91
C ILE A 308 -11.35 -1.77 -6.88
N LYS A 309 -10.43 -1.61 -7.83
CA LYS A 309 -9.17 -2.38 -7.85
C LYS A 309 -8.32 -2.15 -6.60
N VAL A 310 -8.29 -0.92 -6.09
CA VAL A 310 -7.59 -0.61 -4.83
C VAL A 310 -8.27 -1.30 -3.65
N PHE A 311 -9.59 -1.22 -3.52
CA PHE A 311 -10.31 -1.93 -2.45
C PHE A 311 -10.14 -3.45 -2.52
N GLN A 312 -10.18 -4.05 -3.70
CA GLN A 312 -9.94 -5.48 -3.88
C GLN A 312 -8.51 -5.89 -3.45
N ARG A 313 -7.50 -5.06 -3.77
CA ARG A 313 -6.13 -5.25 -3.28
C ARG A 313 -6.05 -5.09 -1.76
N ALA A 314 -6.74 -4.10 -1.21
CA ALA A 314 -6.78 -3.85 0.23
C ALA A 314 -7.38 -5.04 1.00
N LEU A 315 -8.48 -5.62 0.51
CA LEU A 315 -9.11 -6.79 1.14
C LEU A 315 -8.31 -8.08 0.95
N LYS A 316 -7.44 -8.16 -0.07
CA LYS A 316 -6.46 -9.24 -0.17
C LYS A 316 -5.32 -9.07 0.83
N ALA A 317 -4.91 -7.83 1.09
CA ALA A 317 -3.87 -7.49 2.07
C ALA A 317 -4.36 -7.65 3.52
N LEU A 318 -5.60 -7.24 3.77
CA LEU A 318 -6.24 -7.12 5.07
C LEU A 318 -7.65 -7.73 5.01
N PRO A 319 -7.77 -9.07 4.90
CA PRO A 319 -9.05 -9.75 4.76
C PRO A 319 -9.97 -9.59 5.98
N ASP A 320 -9.39 -9.33 7.15
CA ASP A 320 -10.11 -9.18 8.41
C ASP A 320 -10.52 -7.72 8.70
N SER A 321 -10.19 -6.77 7.81
CA SER A 321 -10.56 -5.35 8.01
C SER A 321 -12.03 -5.10 7.67
N ASP A 322 -12.87 -5.01 8.70
CA ASP A 322 -14.28 -4.71 8.53
C ASP A 322 -14.53 -3.28 8.04
N THR A 323 -13.68 -2.32 8.43
CA THR A 323 -13.71 -0.95 7.94
C THR A 323 -13.53 -0.88 6.41
N LEU A 324 -12.57 -1.63 5.86
CA LEU A 324 -12.34 -1.65 4.41
C LEU A 324 -13.46 -2.37 3.66
N LYS A 325 -14.01 -3.47 4.21
CA LYS A 325 -15.16 -4.16 3.63
C LYS A 325 -16.38 -3.24 3.58
N TYR A 326 -16.66 -2.51 4.67
CA TYR A 326 -17.76 -1.56 4.73
C TYR A 326 -17.61 -0.46 3.68
N ALA A 327 -16.46 0.21 3.65
CA ALA A 327 -16.17 1.25 2.66
C ALA A 327 -16.28 0.74 1.21
N TYR A 328 -15.88 -0.51 0.96
CA TYR A 328 -16.03 -1.11 -0.35
C TYR A 328 -17.50 -1.42 -0.69
N ALA A 329 -18.29 -1.90 0.28
CA ALA A 329 -19.72 -2.12 0.10
C ALA A 329 -20.47 -0.82 -0.20
N GLU A 330 -20.14 0.29 0.48
CA GLU A 330 -20.68 1.62 0.19
C GLU A 330 -20.34 2.08 -1.23
N LEU A 331 -19.10 1.84 -1.68
CA LEU A 331 -18.70 2.18 -3.05
C LEU A 331 -19.52 1.39 -4.08
N GLU A 332 -19.67 0.07 -3.88
CA GLU A 332 -20.48 -0.79 -4.75
C GLU A 332 -21.96 -0.37 -4.74
N GLU A 333 -22.52 -0.03 -3.58
CA GLU A 333 -23.89 0.50 -3.47
C GLU A 333 -24.03 1.83 -4.24
N SER A 334 -23.09 2.77 -4.05
CA SER A 334 -23.14 4.10 -4.66
C SER A 334 -23.13 4.10 -6.19
N ARG A 335 -22.55 3.06 -6.81
CA ARG A 335 -22.54 2.87 -8.27
C ARG A 335 -23.69 2.00 -8.79
N GLY A 336 -24.63 1.61 -7.93
CA GLY A 336 -25.78 0.77 -8.26
C GLY A 336 -25.47 -0.73 -8.33
N ALA A 337 -24.29 -1.18 -7.92
CA ALA A 337 -23.92 -2.59 -7.86
C ALA A 337 -24.44 -3.23 -6.56
N ILE A 338 -25.77 -3.31 -6.46
CA ILE A 338 -26.48 -3.70 -5.22
C ILE A 338 -26.15 -5.15 -4.81
N GLN A 339 -26.11 -6.10 -5.75
CA GLN A 339 -25.83 -7.51 -5.42
C GLN A 339 -24.39 -7.73 -4.91
N PRO A 340 -23.34 -7.15 -5.54
CA PRO A 340 -22.00 -7.12 -4.96
C PRO A 340 -21.95 -6.48 -3.56
N ALA A 341 -22.57 -5.31 -3.37
CA ALA A 341 -22.61 -4.63 -2.08
C ALA A 341 -23.25 -5.52 -0.99
N ARG A 342 -24.40 -6.13 -1.32
CA ARG A 342 -25.10 -7.08 -0.45
C ARG A 342 -24.20 -8.23 -0.01
N LYS A 343 -23.49 -8.86 -0.95
CA LYS A 343 -22.59 -9.98 -0.65
C LYS A 343 -21.46 -9.57 0.31
N ILE A 344 -20.95 -8.35 0.18
CA ILE A 344 -19.91 -7.83 1.08
C ILE A 344 -20.51 -7.59 2.48
N TYR A 345 -21.68 -6.97 2.57
CA TYR A 345 -22.37 -6.80 3.86
C TYR A 345 -22.71 -8.14 4.53
N GLU A 346 -23.16 -9.14 3.77
CA GLU A 346 -23.41 -10.49 4.31
C GLU A 346 -22.12 -11.13 4.84
N SER A 347 -20.98 -10.93 4.15
CA SER A 347 -19.67 -11.41 4.64
C SER A 347 -19.19 -10.73 5.93
N LEU A 348 -19.64 -9.49 6.19
CA LEU A 348 -19.35 -8.74 7.41
C LEU A 348 -20.14 -9.23 8.62
N LEU A 349 -21.29 -9.88 8.41
CA LEU A 349 -22.12 -10.39 9.50
C LEU A 349 -21.61 -11.74 10.03
N GLY A 350 -20.92 -12.53 9.19
CA GLY A 350 -20.37 -13.83 9.55
C GLY A 350 -21.41 -14.88 9.98
N ASP A 351 -21.01 -16.16 9.97
CA ASP A 351 -21.78 -17.24 10.59
C ASP A 351 -21.47 -17.28 12.10
N GLY A 352 -21.89 -16.27 12.90
CA GLY A 352 -21.95 -16.29 14.39
C GLY A 352 -20.70 -16.64 15.23
N VAL A 353 -19.60 -17.15 14.65
CA VAL A 353 -18.52 -17.84 15.38
C VAL A 353 -17.22 -17.02 15.40
N ASN A 354 -17.06 -16.04 14.49
CA ASN A 354 -15.85 -15.20 14.45
C ASN A 354 -15.98 -13.86 15.21
N ALA A 355 -17.19 -13.45 15.59
CA ALA A 355 -17.43 -12.20 16.33
C ALA A 355 -16.89 -12.24 17.77
N THR A 356 -16.74 -13.44 18.35
CA THR A 356 -16.20 -13.65 19.70
C THR A 356 -14.67 -13.59 19.79
N ALA A 357 -13.95 -13.72 18.67
CA ALA A 357 -12.49 -13.71 18.67
C ALA A 357 -11.88 -12.30 18.72
N LEU A 358 -12.59 -11.28 18.22
CA LEU A 358 -12.12 -9.88 18.19
C LEU A 358 -12.50 -9.06 19.43
N ALA A 359 -13.47 -9.52 20.24
CA ALA A 359 -13.73 -8.93 21.56
C ALA A 359 -12.56 -9.16 22.55
N HIS A 360 -11.64 -10.09 22.24
CA HIS A 360 -10.51 -10.43 23.11
C HIS A 360 -9.13 -9.97 22.61
N ILE A 361 -9.03 -9.31 21.44
CA ILE A 361 -7.73 -8.85 20.91
C ILE A 361 -7.85 -7.42 20.37
N GLN A 362 -8.10 -6.44 21.24
CA GLN A 362 -7.55 -5.09 21.12
C GLN A 362 -7.69 -4.32 22.44
N CYS A 363 -6.97 -4.80 23.47
CA CYS A 363 -6.63 -4.03 24.66
C CYS A 363 -5.14 -3.66 24.58
N SER A 364 -4.80 -2.66 23.77
CA SER A 364 -3.53 -1.93 23.89
C SER A 364 -3.55 -0.64 23.07
N GLY A 365 -3.78 0.51 23.71
CA GLY A 365 -3.60 1.83 23.09
C GLY A 365 -4.18 2.96 23.94
N ASN A 366 -3.31 3.80 24.51
CA ASN A 366 -3.61 4.86 25.48
C ASN A 366 -4.58 5.95 24.98
N ASP A 367 -5.43 6.42 25.90
CA ASP A 367 -6.42 7.52 25.81
C ASP A 367 -5.88 8.91 25.38
N GLN A 368 -4.60 9.06 25.04
CA GLN A 368 -4.01 10.34 24.59
C GLN A 368 -4.04 10.55 23.06
N GLN A 369 -4.33 9.52 22.26
CA GLN A 369 -4.41 9.66 20.80
C GLN A 369 -5.69 10.40 20.35
N ALA A 370 -6.80 10.27 21.09
CA ALA A 370 -8.12 10.79 20.69
C ALA A 370 -8.20 12.32 20.54
N GLU A 371 -7.47 13.10 21.34
CA GLU A 371 -7.50 14.58 21.27
C GLU A 371 -6.79 15.14 20.03
N LEU A 372 -5.72 14.49 19.56
CA LEU A 372 -5.00 14.89 18.34
C LEU A 372 -5.81 14.59 17.08
N TRP A 373 -6.57 13.49 17.09
CA TRP A 373 -7.53 13.16 16.03
C TRP A 373 -8.69 14.16 15.96
N LEU A 374 -9.16 14.68 17.11
CA LEU A 374 -10.22 15.69 17.18
C LEU A 374 -9.84 17.01 16.50
N LEU A 375 -8.61 17.48 16.72
CA LEU A 375 -8.09 18.71 16.11
C LEU A 375 -7.80 18.56 14.60
N MET A 376 -7.50 17.36 14.13
CA MET A 376 -7.24 17.06 12.73
C MET A 376 -8.55 16.94 11.91
N MET A 377 -9.62 16.40 12.51
CA MET A 377 -10.94 16.26 11.85
C MET A 377 -11.69 17.58 11.66
N LEU A 378 -11.47 18.58 12.52
CA LEU A 378 -12.08 19.92 12.40
C LEU A 378 -11.57 20.73 11.17
N ARG A 379 -10.50 20.31 10.49
CA ARG A 379 -9.90 21.05 9.35
C ARG A 379 -10.32 20.60 7.95
N ILE A 380 -11.01 19.46 7.77
CA ILE A 380 -11.23 18.86 6.43
C ILE A 380 -12.73 18.75 6.10
N GLY A 381 -13.54 19.72 6.55
CA GLY A 381 -15.01 19.68 6.48
C GLY A 381 -15.59 19.05 5.21
N LEU A 382 -16.11 17.83 5.32
CA LEU A 382 -17.07 17.17 4.44
C LEU A 382 -17.82 16.09 5.23
N SER A 383 -19.12 15.96 4.95
CA SER A 383 -20.22 15.39 5.74
C SER A 383 -20.26 13.86 5.93
N GLY A 384 -19.14 13.15 5.85
CA GLY A 384 -19.07 11.70 6.14
C GLY A 384 -18.59 11.37 7.57
N SER A 385 -18.30 12.39 8.37
CA SER A 385 -17.47 12.29 9.59
C SER A 385 -18.19 11.86 10.87
N LEU A 386 -19.51 11.59 10.85
CA LEU A 386 -20.19 11.03 12.03
C LEU A 386 -19.90 9.53 12.22
N GLN A 387 -19.60 8.78 11.14
CA GLN A 387 -19.36 7.34 11.21
C GLN A 387 -17.98 7.01 11.82
N MET A 388 -16.96 7.83 11.53
CA MET A 388 -15.63 7.73 12.16
C MET A 388 -15.63 8.21 13.62
N TRP A 389 -16.54 9.13 13.98
CA TRP A 389 -16.69 9.64 15.35
C TRP A 389 -17.08 8.52 16.34
N LEU A 390 -17.89 7.56 15.90
CA LEU A 390 -18.26 6.37 16.68
C LEU A 390 -17.09 5.39 16.92
N MET A 391 -16.10 5.35 16.02
CA MET A 391 -14.94 4.46 16.13
C MET A 391 -13.82 5.02 17.02
N ALA A 392 -13.92 6.28 17.46
CA ALA A 392 -12.95 6.96 18.32
C ALA A 392 -13.45 7.16 19.76
N LEU A 393 -14.61 6.58 20.13
CA LEU A 393 -15.11 6.63 21.50
C LEU A 393 -14.26 5.75 22.44
N PRO A 394 -14.11 6.13 23.72
CA PRO A 394 -13.40 5.33 24.72
C PRO A 394 -13.89 3.87 24.71
N SER A 395 -13.03 2.90 25.02
CA SER A 395 -13.31 1.45 24.88
C SER A 395 -14.58 0.97 25.60
N SER A 396 -15.11 1.73 26.56
CA SER A 396 -16.39 1.48 27.25
C SER A 396 -17.64 1.97 26.50
N GLN A 397 -17.50 2.67 25.37
CA GLN A 397 -18.56 3.26 24.55
C GLN A 397 -18.47 2.87 23.06
N ALA A 398 -17.45 2.09 22.66
CA ALA A 398 -17.35 1.59 21.31
C ALA A 398 -18.41 0.48 21.08
N MET A 399 -19.35 0.74 20.18
CA MET A 399 -20.26 -0.28 19.64
C MET A 399 -19.44 -1.47 19.11
N PRO A 400 -19.69 -2.71 19.58
CA PRO A 400 -19.11 -3.92 18.99
C PRO A 400 -19.26 -3.93 17.47
N VAL A 401 -18.20 -4.30 16.75
CA VAL A 401 -18.14 -4.23 15.28
C VAL A 401 -19.28 -5.01 14.61
N PHE A 402 -19.70 -6.14 15.20
CA PHE A 402 -20.85 -6.94 14.78
C PHE A 402 -22.19 -6.18 14.81
N GLU A 403 -22.35 -5.27 15.77
CA GLU A 403 -23.58 -4.52 15.99
C GLU A 403 -23.66 -3.31 15.04
N PHE A 404 -22.50 -2.72 14.74
CA PHE A 404 -22.38 -1.71 13.70
C PHE A 404 -22.68 -2.28 12.31
N THR A 405 -22.15 -3.46 11.97
CA THR A 405 -22.39 -4.10 10.66
C THR A 405 -23.83 -4.53 10.46
N GLY A 406 -24.50 -5.07 11.48
CA GLY A 406 -25.94 -5.39 11.45
C GLY A 406 -26.84 -4.17 11.21
N ASN A 407 -26.53 -3.06 11.89
CA ASN A 407 -27.26 -1.81 11.75
C ASN A 407 -27.10 -1.19 10.36
N GLU A 408 -25.92 -1.26 9.78
CA GLU A 408 -25.68 -0.75 8.45
C GLU A 408 -26.31 -1.64 7.36
N PHE A 409 -26.31 -2.96 7.54
CA PHE A 409 -26.96 -3.86 6.60
C PHE A 409 -28.48 -3.69 6.56
N ILE A 410 -29.13 -3.51 7.73
CA ILE A 410 -30.59 -3.26 7.73
C ILE A 410 -30.94 -1.91 7.06
N ARG A 411 -30.09 -0.90 7.19
CA ARG A 411 -30.22 0.38 6.44
C ARG A 411 -30.04 0.16 4.94
N PHE A 412 -29.03 -0.61 4.54
CA PHE A 412 -28.81 -1.00 3.14
C PHE A 412 -30.03 -1.71 2.53
N LEU A 413 -30.58 -2.72 3.22
CA LEU A 413 -31.78 -3.44 2.78
C LEU A 413 -32.97 -2.50 2.67
N ARG A 414 -33.16 -1.61 3.66
CA ARG A 414 -34.26 -0.65 3.63
C ARG A 414 -34.16 0.29 2.43
N ARG A 415 -32.96 0.77 2.09
CA ARG A 415 -32.72 1.69 0.97
C ARG A 415 -32.92 1.03 -0.39
N ASN A 416 -32.40 -0.20 -0.57
CA ASN A 416 -32.30 -0.82 -1.90
C ASN A 416 -33.35 -1.90 -2.18
N GLU A 417 -33.92 -2.53 -1.15
CA GLU A 417 -34.84 -3.67 -1.27
C GLU A 417 -36.20 -3.44 -0.61
N GLY A 418 -36.37 -2.35 0.14
CA GLY A 418 -37.66 -1.93 0.70
C GLY A 418 -37.90 -2.35 2.15
N VAL A 419 -39.10 -2.00 2.65
CA VAL A 419 -39.49 -2.17 4.06
C VAL A 419 -39.54 -3.65 4.43
N GLU A 420 -40.07 -4.48 3.54
CA GLU A 420 -40.28 -5.90 3.75
C GLU A 420 -38.95 -6.66 3.92
N ALA A 421 -37.93 -6.28 3.14
CA ALA A 421 -36.59 -6.87 3.23
C ALA A 421 -35.91 -6.53 4.57
N ALA A 422 -35.95 -5.25 4.96
CA ALA A 422 -35.42 -4.80 6.25
C ALA A 422 -36.17 -5.46 7.42
N ARG A 423 -37.50 -5.57 7.34
CA ARG A 423 -38.33 -6.27 8.33
C ARG A 423 -37.98 -7.74 8.45
N LYS A 424 -37.81 -8.42 7.32
CA LYS A 424 -37.43 -9.85 7.29
C LYS A 424 -36.09 -10.03 8.00
N TYR A 425 -35.09 -9.22 7.65
CA TYR A 425 -33.78 -9.27 8.32
C TYR A 425 -33.90 -9.00 9.83
N PHE A 426 -34.63 -7.98 10.26
CA PHE A 426 -34.85 -7.72 11.69
C PHE A 426 -35.47 -8.94 12.41
N LEU A 427 -36.50 -9.55 11.82
CA LEU A 427 -37.17 -10.72 12.40
C LEU A 427 -36.23 -11.93 12.50
N ASP A 428 -35.31 -12.10 11.54
CA ASP A 428 -34.34 -13.18 11.54
C ASP A 428 -33.18 -12.90 12.52
N ALA A 429 -32.63 -11.68 12.51
CA ALA A 429 -31.60 -11.24 13.45
C ALA A 429 -32.05 -11.38 14.91
N ARG A 430 -33.31 -11.07 15.20
CA ARG A 430 -33.90 -11.22 16.55
C ARG A 430 -33.88 -12.65 17.08
N LYS A 431 -33.91 -13.66 16.21
CA LYS A 431 -33.85 -15.08 16.59
C LYS A 431 -32.44 -15.52 16.94
N SER A 432 -31.42 -14.75 16.56
CA SER A 432 -30.03 -15.06 16.88
C SER A 432 -29.80 -15.01 18.40
N PRO A 433 -29.06 -15.99 18.97
CA PRO A 433 -28.62 -15.93 20.36
C PRO A 433 -27.76 -14.68 20.62
N ASP A 434 -26.97 -14.26 19.62
CA ASP A 434 -26.05 -13.10 19.70
C ASP A 434 -26.72 -11.76 19.36
N CYS A 435 -28.06 -11.72 19.29
CA CYS A 435 -28.79 -10.48 19.01
C CYS A 435 -28.70 -9.52 20.21
N SER A 436 -28.20 -8.31 19.97
CA SER A 436 -28.18 -7.23 20.95
C SER A 436 -29.29 -6.21 20.74
N TYR A 437 -29.44 -5.31 21.71
CA TYR A 437 -30.48 -4.28 21.69
C TYR A 437 -30.32 -3.29 20.54
N HIS A 438 -29.11 -3.09 20.02
CA HIS A 438 -28.82 -2.16 18.93
C HIS A 438 -29.60 -2.47 17.65
N VAL A 439 -29.88 -3.74 17.36
CA VAL A 439 -30.71 -4.15 16.21
C VAL A 439 -32.16 -3.67 16.36
N TYR A 440 -32.68 -3.65 17.59
CA TYR A 440 -34.01 -3.13 17.89
C TYR A 440 -34.06 -1.62 17.77
N VAL A 441 -33.07 -0.92 18.33
CA VAL A 441 -32.93 0.55 18.22
C VAL A 441 -32.84 0.94 16.74
N ALA A 442 -31.95 0.31 15.97
CA ALA A 442 -31.76 0.62 14.56
C ALA A 442 -33.04 0.42 13.73
N TYR A 443 -33.76 -0.70 13.91
CA TYR A 443 -35.00 -0.93 13.18
C TYR A 443 -36.14 0.00 13.63
N ALA A 444 -36.25 0.29 14.93
CA ALA A 444 -37.24 1.24 15.45
C ALA A 444 -37.00 2.65 14.91
N LEU A 445 -35.75 3.10 14.86
CA LEU A 445 -35.36 4.38 14.27
C LEU A 445 -35.61 4.43 12.76
N ILE A 446 -35.40 3.33 12.03
CA ILE A 446 -35.79 3.24 10.61
C ILE A 446 -37.30 3.41 10.46
N ALA A 447 -38.09 2.67 11.23
CA ALA A 447 -39.55 2.74 11.17
C ALA A 447 -40.07 4.14 11.52
N PHE A 448 -39.49 4.79 12.53
CA PHE A 448 -39.87 6.13 12.95
C PHE A 448 -39.41 7.22 11.96
N CYS A 449 -38.10 7.26 11.68
CA CYS A 449 -37.50 8.36 10.93
C CYS A 449 -37.76 8.26 9.43
N LEU A 450 -37.72 7.05 8.87
CA LEU A 450 -37.84 6.82 7.42
C LEU A 450 -39.26 6.43 7.02
N ASP A 451 -39.88 5.49 7.74
CA ASP A 451 -41.22 4.98 7.37
C ASP A 451 -42.36 5.83 7.95
N LYS A 452 -42.04 6.75 8.87
CA LYS A 452 -43.00 7.60 9.60
C LYS A 452 -44.07 6.81 10.35
N ASP A 453 -43.76 5.58 10.76
CA ASP A 453 -44.65 4.71 11.51
C ASP A 453 -44.26 4.69 13.00
N SER A 454 -44.82 5.64 13.75
CA SER A 454 -44.59 5.75 15.20
C SER A 454 -45.16 4.57 15.99
N LYS A 455 -46.20 3.91 15.48
CA LYS A 455 -46.81 2.75 16.15
C LYS A 455 -45.87 1.55 16.06
N ILE A 456 -45.33 1.27 14.88
CA ILE A 456 -44.34 0.20 14.70
C ILE A 456 -43.10 0.49 15.55
N ALA A 457 -42.55 1.70 15.47
CA ALA A 457 -41.37 2.07 16.25
C ALA A 457 -41.58 1.83 17.76
N HIS A 458 -42.70 2.31 18.31
CA HIS A 458 -43.08 2.07 19.70
C HIS A 458 -43.16 0.58 20.04
N ASN A 459 -43.83 -0.22 19.20
CA ASN A 459 -43.94 -1.66 19.41
C ASN A 459 -42.58 -2.38 19.37
N ILE A 460 -41.63 -1.92 18.55
CA ILE A 460 -40.27 -2.49 18.50
C ILE A 460 -39.50 -2.14 19.77
N PHE A 461 -39.59 -0.90 20.28
CA PHE A 461 -38.99 -0.53 21.55
C PHE A 461 -39.59 -1.31 22.73
N GLU A 462 -40.92 -1.47 22.81
CA GLU A 462 -41.51 -2.32 23.85
C GLU A 462 -41.05 -3.78 23.76
N ALA A 463 -40.88 -4.31 22.55
CA ALA A 463 -40.39 -5.67 22.34
C ALA A 463 -38.92 -5.84 22.75
N GLY A 464 -38.08 -4.82 22.54
CA GLY A 464 -36.69 -4.81 22.99
C GLY A 464 -36.58 -4.66 24.51
N LEU A 465 -37.43 -3.83 25.12
CA LEU A 465 -37.48 -3.63 26.57
C LEU A 465 -37.72 -4.93 27.32
N LYS A 466 -38.60 -5.80 26.82
CA LYS A 466 -38.82 -7.13 27.42
C LYS A 466 -37.56 -8.01 27.48
N ARG A 467 -36.59 -7.80 26.59
CA ARG A 467 -35.36 -8.60 26.49
C ARG A 467 -34.15 -7.91 27.13
N PHE A 468 -34.05 -6.60 27.01
CA PHE A 468 -32.87 -5.81 27.39
C PHE A 468 -33.15 -4.79 28.50
N MET A 469 -34.18 -4.99 29.32
CA MET A 469 -34.48 -4.14 30.48
C MET A 469 -33.31 -4.00 31.47
N HIS A 470 -32.38 -4.95 31.47
CA HIS A 470 -31.21 -4.94 32.33
C HIS A 470 -30.05 -4.09 31.78
N GLU A 471 -30.12 -3.66 30.52
CA GLU A 471 -29.10 -2.85 29.86
C GLU A 471 -29.43 -1.35 30.01
N PRO A 472 -28.70 -0.58 30.86
CA PRO A 472 -29.03 0.82 31.11
C PRO A 472 -28.94 1.69 29.86
N VAL A 473 -28.03 1.36 28.94
CA VAL A 473 -27.84 2.10 27.69
C VAL A 473 -29.08 1.96 26.79
N TYR A 474 -29.71 0.80 26.76
CA TYR A 474 -30.94 0.60 25.99
C TYR A 474 -32.13 1.42 26.54
N ILE A 475 -32.19 1.66 27.85
CA ILE A 475 -33.25 2.48 28.45
C ILE A 475 -33.09 3.96 28.10
N LEU A 476 -31.86 4.39 27.81
CA LEU A 476 -31.56 5.76 27.40
C LEU A 476 -31.88 6.04 25.93
N GLU A 477 -31.90 5.01 25.08
CA GLU A 477 -32.29 5.05 23.66
C GLU A 477 -33.82 5.06 23.49
#